data_AF-A0A4C1UHF5-F1
#
_entry.id   AF-A0A4C1UHF5-F1
#
_cell.length_a   1.000
_cell.length_b   1.000
_cell.length_c   1.000
_cell.angle_alpha   90.00
_cell.angle_beta   90.00
_cell.angle_gamma   90.00
#
_symmetry.space_group_name_H-M   'P 1'
#
loop_
_entity.id
_entity.type
_entity.pdbx_description
1 polymer ?
#
loop_
_entity_poly.entity_id
_entity_poly.type
_entity_poly.pdbx_seq_one_letter_code
_entity_poly.pdbx_strand_id
1 'polypeptide(L)'
;MAVQTKWTAASYKEERFLQNNAKWLTGTIKLSAWVKQRLVGRGPQRVWELSDRSKRRKTKELRAQVPDATLTYAAQMSLRAAGKAMLRLS
;
A
#
# COMPACT_ATOMS: atom_id res chain seq x y z
N MET A 1 -28.57 -12.65 -0.58
CA MET A 1 -29.62 -12.71 -1.62
C MET A 1 -29.65 -11.37 -2.34
N ALA A 2 -29.38 -11.35 -3.64
CA ALA A 2 -29.31 -10.11 -4.43
C ALA A 2 -30.71 -9.55 -4.74
N VAL A 3 -30.82 -8.23 -4.92
CA VAL A 3 -32.09 -7.52 -5.26
C VAL A 3 -32.80 -8.18 -6.45
N GLN A 4 -32.02 -8.56 -7.46
CA GLN A 4 -32.51 -9.10 -8.73
C GLN A 4 -33.31 -10.40 -8.56
N THR A 5 -32.93 -11.28 -7.62
CA THR A 5 -33.66 -12.54 -7.38
C THR A 5 -34.99 -12.32 -6.66
N LYS A 6 -35.08 -11.29 -5.82
CA LYS A 6 -36.32 -10.89 -5.14
C LYS A 6 -37.29 -10.18 -6.10
N TRP A 7 -36.75 -9.47 -7.10
CA TRP A 7 -37.53 -8.80 -8.13
C TRP A 7 -38.20 -9.78 -9.11
N THR A 8 -37.46 -10.80 -9.56
CA THR A 8 -38.03 -11.91 -10.35
C THR A 8 -39.07 -12.70 -9.56
N ALA A 9 -38.82 -13.00 -8.28
CA ALA A 9 -39.79 -13.70 -7.43
C ALA A 9 -41.09 -12.90 -7.20
N ALA A 10 -41.02 -11.57 -7.26
CA ALA A 10 -42.19 -10.69 -7.20
C ALA A 10 -42.90 -10.54 -8.56
N SER A 11 -42.45 -11.26 -9.60
CA SER A 11 -42.93 -11.13 -10.98
C SER A 11 -42.83 -9.70 -11.51
N TYR A 12 -41.78 -8.97 -11.12
CA TYR A 12 -41.58 -7.57 -11.51
C TYR A 12 -42.71 -6.62 -11.09
N LYS A 13 -43.56 -7.03 -10.14
CA LYS A 13 -44.62 -6.19 -9.59
C LYS A 13 -44.17 -5.54 -8.29
N GLU A 14 -44.26 -4.22 -8.24
CA GLU A 14 -43.80 -3.41 -7.13
C GLU A 14 -44.52 -3.72 -5.82
N GLU A 15 -45.85 -3.78 -5.84
CA GLU A 15 -46.67 -4.07 -4.66
C GLU A 15 -46.31 -5.40 -4.00
N ARG A 16 -46.14 -6.45 -4.82
CA ARG A 16 -45.71 -7.79 -4.36
C ARG A 16 -44.28 -7.76 -3.83
N PHE A 17 -43.41 -6.98 -4.46
CA PHE A 17 -42.03 -6.86 -4.02
C PHE A 17 -41.94 -6.22 -2.64
N LEU A 18 -42.66 -5.12 -2.42
CA LEU A 18 -42.69 -4.41 -1.14
C LEU A 18 -43.29 -5.28 -0.03
N GLN A 19 -44.43 -5.94 -0.28
CA GLN A 19 -45.05 -6.82 0.72
C GLN A 19 -44.15 -8.02 1.09
N ASN A 20 -43.60 -8.71 0.10
CA ASN A 20 -42.83 -9.94 0.34
C ASN A 20 -41.44 -9.67 0.94
N ASN A 21 -40.88 -8.47 0.72
CA ASN A 21 -39.51 -8.14 1.11
C ASN A 21 -39.42 -7.04 2.17
N ALA A 22 -40.53 -6.60 2.75
CA ALA A 22 -40.58 -5.53 3.76
C ALA A 22 -39.49 -5.70 4.84
N LYS A 23 -39.44 -6.87 5.50
CA LYS A 23 -38.44 -7.17 6.55
C LYS A 23 -36.98 -7.07 6.08
N TRP A 24 -36.74 -7.37 4.81
CA TRP A 24 -35.42 -7.31 4.21
C TRP A 24 -35.04 -5.87 3.82
N LEU A 25 -36.00 -5.08 3.35
CA LEU A 25 -35.83 -3.66 3.03
C LEU A 25 -35.63 -2.81 4.29
N THR A 26 -36.35 -3.13 5.37
CA THR A 26 -36.23 -2.45 6.67
C THR A 26 -35.15 -3.05 7.57
N GLY A 27 -34.42 -4.05 7.08
CA GLY A 27 -33.38 -4.73 7.84
C GLY A 27 -32.16 -3.84 8.07
N THR A 28 -31.45 -4.06 9.18
CA THR A 28 -30.20 -3.36 9.45
C THR A 28 -29.09 -3.91 8.56
N ILE A 29 -28.51 -3.05 7.71
CA ILE A 29 -27.28 -3.37 6.99
C ILE A 29 -26.08 -3.12 7.90
N LYS A 30 -25.28 -4.16 8.14
CA LYS A 30 -23.96 -3.98 8.73
C LYS A 30 -23.00 -3.55 7.63
N LEU A 31 -22.73 -2.25 7.56
CA LEU A 31 -21.57 -1.76 6.82
C LEU A 31 -20.35 -2.29 7.57
N SER A 32 -19.61 -3.24 6.98
CA SER A 32 -18.28 -3.55 7.50
C SER A 32 -17.54 -2.23 7.51
N ALA A 33 -17.15 -1.77 8.70
CA ALA A 33 -16.27 -0.62 8.83
C ALA A 33 -15.16 -0.80 7.80
N TRP A 34 -14.78 0.27 7.11
CA TRP A 34 -13.53 0.31 6.36
C TRP A 34 -12.41 0.15 7.37
N VAL A 35 -12.22 -1.07 7.87
CA VAL A 35 -10.98 -1.49 8.45
C VAL A 35 -10.03 -1.19 7.32
N LYS A 36 -9.16 -0.21 7.53
CA LYS A 36 -7.95 -0.08 6.74
C LYS A 36 -7.26 -1.43 6.90
N GLN A 37 -7.62 -2.40 6.05
CA GLN A 37 -6.84 -3.59 5.87
C GLN A 37 -5.50 -2.98 5.52
N ARG A 38 -4.55 -3.06 6.46
CA ARG A 38 -3.16 -2.90 6.11
C ARG A 38 -3.01 -3.86 4.95
N LEU A 39 -2.91 -3.34 3.74
CA LEU A 39 -2.58 -4.14 2.58
C LEU A 39 -1.23 -4.75 2.97
N VAL A 40 -1.26 -5.99 3.47
CA VAL A 40 -0.05 -6.71 3.88
C VAL A 40 0.58 -7.14 2.57
N GLY A 41 1.17 -6.17 1.88
CA GLY A 41 2.10 -6.44 0.80
C GLY A 41 3.36 -7.09 1.37
N ARG A 42 4.30 -7.40 0.48
CA ARG A 42 5.63 -7.89 0.86
C ARG A 42 6.23 -6.96 1.91
N GLY A 43 6.69 -7.54 3.02
CA GLY A 43 7.30 -6.79 4.12
C GLY A 43 8.47 -5.91 3.66
N PRO A 44 8.77 -4.83 4.41
CA PRO A 44 9.83 -3.92 4.04
C PRO A 44 11.19 -4.65 4.03
N GLN A 45 11.85 -4.66 2.88
CA GLN A 45 13.22 -5.14 2.74
C GLN A 45 14.23 -4.01 3.00
N ARG A 46 15.37 -4.37 3.57
CA ARG A 46 16.48 -3.43 3.78
C ARG A 46 17.03 -2.97 2.43
N VAL A 47 17.53 -1.73 2.36
CA VAL A 47 17.95 -1.13 1.07
C VAL A 47 19.07 -1.94 0.40
N TRP A 48 19.99 -2.54 1.16
CA TRP A 48 21.09 -3.34 0.62
C TRP A 48 20.64 -4.68 0.00
N GLU A 49 19.50 -5.23 0.43
CA GLU A 49 18.91 -6.49 -0.06
C GLU A 49 18.10 -6.31 -1.36
N LEU A 50 17.91 -5.07 -1.82
CA LEU A 50 17.12 -4.77 -3.02
C LEU A 50 17.94 -4.96 -4.30
N SER A 51 17.24 -5.20 -5.41
CA SER A 51 17.82 -5.13 -6.76
C SER A 51 18.32 -3.72 -7.08
N ASP A 52 19.31 -3.60 -7.96
CA ASP A 52 19.89 -2.30 -8.32
C ASP A 52 18.88 -1.33 -8.90
N ARG A 53 17.94 -1.82 -9.72
CA ARG A 53 16.81 -1.02 -10.23
C ARG A 53 15.99 -0.42 -9.08
N SER A 54 15.69 -1.22 -8.06
CA SER A 54 14.89 -0.79 -6.90
C SER A 54 15.67 0.20 -6.04
N LYS A 55 16.97 -0.02 -5.83
CA LYS A 55 17.88 0.94 -5.14
C LYS A 55 17.86 2.29 -5.85
N ARG A 56 18.12 2.32 -7.17
CA ARG A 56 18.11 3.55 -7.98
C ARG A 56 16.78 4.29 -7.94
N ARG A 57 15.66 3.56 -7.96
CA ARG A 57 14.32 4.14 -7.85
C ARG A 57 14.11 4.78 -6.46
N LYS A 58 14.44 4.07 -5.38
CA LYS A 58 14.24 4.58 -4.01
C LYS A 58 15.17 5.75 -3.68
N THR A 59 16.37 5.81 -4.24
CA THR A 59 17.32 6.92 -4.02
C THR A 59 17.21 8.05 -5.04
N LYS A 60 16.20 8.03 -5.94
CA LYS A 60 16.04 9.03 -7.00
C LYS A 60 15.90 10.44 -6.45
N GLU A 61 15.07 10.61 -5.43
CA GLU A 61 14.80 11.90 -4.81
C GLU A 61 16.03 12.46 -4.11
N LEU A 62 16.72 11.63 -3.33
CA LEU A 62 17.96 12.02 -2.65
C LEU A 62 19.04 12.49 -3.65
N ARG A 63 19.18 11.79 -4.79
CA ARG A 63 20.12 12.17 -5.86
C ARG A 63 19.70 13.42 -6.63
N ALA A 64 18.42 13.80 -6.58
CA ALA A 64 17.94 15.03 -7.23
C ALA A 64 18.12 16.26 -6.34
N GLN A 65 18.03 16.09 -5.02
CA GLN A 65 18.08 17.20 -4.06
C GLN A 65 19.48 17.48 -3.52
N VAL A 66 20.34 16.46 -3.43
CA VAL A 66 21.65 16.58 -2.78
C VAL A 66 22.77 16.51 -3.82
N PRO A 67 23.73 17.47 -3.81
CA PRO A 67 24.89 17.41 -4.69
C PRO A 67 25.73 16.14 -4.48
N ASP A 68 26.26 15.60 -5.58
CA ASP A 68 27.06 14.36 -5.57
C ASP A 68 28.28 14.42 -4.64
N ALA A 69 28.89 15.61 -4.50
CA ALA A 69 30.00 15.84 -3.59
C ALA A 69 29.60 15.59 -2.13
N THR A 70 28.42 16.06 -1.73
CA THR A 70 27.88 15.86 -0.37
C THR A 70 27.56 14.39 -0.12
N LEU A 71 26.98 13.70 -1.11
CA LEU A 71 26.71 12.26 -1.02
C LEU A 71 28.00 11.44 -0.85
N THR A 72 29.04 11.82 -1.59
CA THR A 72 30.35 11.17 -1.52
C THR A 72 31.03 11.41 -0.17
N TYR A 73 31.01 12.65 0.32
CA TYR A 73 31.54 12.98 1.64
C TYR A 73 30.81 12.22 2.76
N ALA A 74 29.47 12.20 2.73
CA ALA A 74 28.67 11.47 3.71
C ALA A 74 28.99 9.96 3.71
N ALA A 75 29.17 9.37 2.52
CA ALA A 75 29.59 7.97 2.38
C ALA A 75 30.98 7.73 2.99
N GLN A 76 31.95 8.61 2.73
CA GLN A 76 33.29 8.53 3.32
C GLN A 76 33.25 8.66 4.84
N MET A 77 32.47 9.60 5.39
CA MET A 77 32.32 9.75 6.84
C MET A 77 31.67 8.52 7.48
N SER A 78 30.66 7.93 6.82
CA SER A 78 30.02 6.70 7.28
C SER A 78 31.01 5.52 7.30
N LEU A 79 31.89 5.40 6.30
CA LEU A 79 32.93 4.38 6.26
C LEU A 79 33.97 4.58 7.37
N ARG A 80 34.37 5.83 7.63
CA ARG A 80 35.28 6.17 8.75
C ARG A 80 34.67 5.82 10.10
N ALA A 81 33.42 6.20 10.33
CA ALA A 81 32.69 5.87 11.56
C ALA A 81 32.55 4.36 11.76
N ALA A 82 32.39 3.59 10.68
CA ALA A 82 32.33 2.13 10.72
C ALA A 82 33.71 1.45 10.88
N GLY A 83 34.80 2.21 11.00
CA GLY A 83 36.18 1.68 11.07
C GLY A 83 36.67 1.06 9.77
N LYS A 84 35.98 1.30 8.64
CA LYS A 84 36.27 0.73 7.31
C LYS A 84 36.99 1.73 6.40
N ALA A 85 37.64 2.73 6.98
CA ALA A 85 38.41 3.71 6.23
C ALA A 85 39.61 3.02 5.58
N MET A 86 39.51 2.73 4.28
CA MET A 86 40.67 2.33 3.50
C MET A 86 41.58 3.56 3.38
N LEU A 87 42.70 3.55 4.10
CA LEU A 87 43.80 4.47 3.90
C LEU A 87 44.32 4.26 2.48
N ARG A 88 43.87 5.08 1.51
CA ARG A 88 44.64 5.27 0.28
C ARG A 88 45.85 6.11 0.66
N LEU A 89 46.91 5.45 1.10
CA LEU A 89 48.26 6.00 1.10
C LEU A 89 48.67 6.18 -0.36
N SER A 90 48.97 7.42 -0.71
CA SER A 90 49.68 7.88 -1.90
C SER A 90 51.10 7.35 -1.94
#